data_AF-A0A968J9K3-F1
#
_entry.id   AF-A0A968J9K3-F1
#
_cell.length_a   1.000
_cell.length_b   1.000
_cell.length_c   1.000
_cell.angle_alpha   90.00
_cell.angle_beta   90.00
_cell.angle_gamma   90.00
#
_symmetry.space_group_name_H-M   'P 1'
#
loop_
_entity.id
_entity.type
_entity.pdbx_description
1 polymer ?
#
loop_
_entity_poly.entity_id
_entity_poly.type
_entity_poly.pdbx_seq_one_letter_code
_entity_poly.pdbx_strand_id
1 'polypeptide(L)'
;MPYSSPPMNEVVSSQDLAHPQATLLKITGMSCAGCARSVGQVLQQTPGVETADVNFAAEQARVFFYADQVSLEDMITAVENAGFGASSLPPLHLQNLEAEVETQIKQARQRLWLGGIPALILMGVMITCMVLDLPHNQHHRVLTLTLAFPVVFVAGWPTHRASWAALRRGAPSMDVLISLGTLPTYLAGLSGIPEVTVFVEVAAMVMAFHLLSRFLERRARGQASQAIRHLMGLQAKQAHLIRTEPSATSSESETWVDVPISMVQTGDRLVVKPGEVIPADGRVLRGASSVNEAIATGESMPVAKQQGDPVIGGTLNHAGRLVLEATHVGEEAFLAKMVQLMQEAQGSKVPIQQMADRITGYFVPAVVGLALLTFGLWYFDAEQMLPLGPISGKTISPGSIRISLLWDWPHLI
;
A
#
# COMPACT_ATOMS: atom_id res chain seq x y z
N MET A 1 6.77 -23.07 41.74
CA MET A 1 7.16 -21.64 41.72
C MET A 1 7.46 -21.29 40.26
N PRO A 2 6.80 -20.27 39.68
CA PRO A 2 7.04 -19.90 38.30
C PRO A 2 8.34 -19.09 38.20
N TYR A 3 9.25 -19.52 37.33
CA TYR A 3 10.44 -18.76 36.97
C TYR A 3 10.02 -17.53 36.18
N SER A 4 10.28 -16.35 36.74
CA SER A 4 10.21 -15.06 36.07
C SER A 4 11.30 -14.97 35.01
N SER A 5 10.89 -14.75 33.76
CA SER A 5 11.77 -14.33 32.66
C SER A 5 12.47 -13.01 33.03
N PRO A 6 13.78 -12.85 32.77
CA PRO A 6 14.42 -11.54 32.86
C PRO A 6 13.99 -10.68 31.64
N PRO A 7 13.95 -9.35 31.76
CA PRO A 7 13.69 -8.49 30.62
C PRO A 7 14.85 -8.60 29.61
N MET A 8 14.52 -8.82 28.34
CA MET A 8 15.44 -8.68 27.22
C MET A 8 15.82 -7.21 27.08
N ASN A 9 16.85 -6.78 27.81
CA ASN A 9 17.68 -5.68 27.34
C ASN A 9 18.78 -6.32 26.49
N GLU A 10 18.63 -6.22 25.17
CA GLU A 10 19.74 -6.40 24.24
C GLU A 10 20.88 -5.49 24.67
N VAL A 11 21.98 -6.09 25.13
CA VAL A 11 23.24 -5.39 25.33
C VAL A 11 23.81 -5.15 23.94
N VAL A 12 23.40 -4.03 23.33
CA VAL A 12 24.04 -3.50 22.12
C VAL A 12 25.50 -3.20 22.50
N SER A 13 26.43 -3.84 21.80
CA SER A 13 27.87 -3.58 21.91
C SER A 13 28.14 -2.08 21.71
N SER A 14 28.94 -1.47 22.57
CA SER A 14 29.27 -0.04 22.53
C SER A 14 30.03 0.40 21.27
N GLN A 15 30.36 -0.52 20.36
CA GLN A 15 31.03 -0.25 19.08
C GLN A 15 30.07 -0.14 17.88
N ASP A 16 28.81 -0.58 17.98
CA ASP A 16 27.82 -0.51 16.88
C ASP A 16 26.99 0.80 16.89
N LEU A 17 27.19 1.66 17.90
CA LEU A 17 26.41 2.89 18.11
C LEU A 17 26.87 4.10 17.27
N ALA A 18 28.02 4.01 16.60
CA ALA A 18 28.60 5.12 15.83
C ALA A 18 28.29 5.07 14.32
N HIS A 19 27.63 4.01 13.84
CA HIS A 19 27.29 3.85 12.43
C HIS A 19 25.77 3.95 12.22
N PRO A 20 25.32 4.62 11.16
CA PRO A 20 23.89 4.73 10.85
C PRO A 20 23.31 3.34 10.58
N GLN A 21 22.33 2.96 11.39
CA GLN A 21 21.58 1.72 11.24
C GLN A 21 20.48 1.90 10.21
N ALA A 22 20.20 0.86 9.42
CA ALA A 22 19.12 0.88 8.44
C ALA A 22 17.93 0.08 8.96
N THR A 23 16.72 0.64 8.85
CA THR A 23 15.49 -0.10 9.11
C THR A 23 14.46 0.10 7.99
N LEU A 24 13.53 -0.83 7.89
CA LEU A 24 12.39 -0.79 6.98
C LEU A 24 11.10 -0.62 7.77
N LEU A 25 10.42 0.49 7.54
CA LEU A 25 9.10 0.78 8.09
C LEU A 25 8.03 0.51 7.03
N LYS A 26 6.96 -0.18 7.40
CA LYS A 26 5.75 -0.28 6.60
C LYS A 26 4.96 0.99 6.81
N ILE A 27 4.64 1.69 5.73
CA ILE A 27 3.86 2.91 5.79
C ILE A 27 2.55 2.70 5.06
N THR A 28 1.44 2.76 5.80
CA THR A 28 0.09 2.61 5.29
C THR A 28 -0.60 3.97 5.12
N GLY A 29 -1.54 4.04 4.17
CA GLY A 29 -2.28 5.28 3.88
C GLY A 29 -1.59 6.23 2.90
N MET A 30 -0.43 5.85 2.34
CA MET A 30 0.15 6.55 1.20
C MET A 30 -0.62 6.22 -0.08
N SER A 31 -1.17 7.24 -0.74
CA SER A 31 -1.94 7.05 -1.96
C SER A 31 -1.30 7.67 -3.21
N CYS A 32 -0.20 8.40 -3.05
CA CYS A 32 0.56 9.05 -4.13
C CYS A 32 2.02 9.31 -3.71
N ALA A 33 2.89 9.72 -4.64
CA ALA A 33 4.27 10.12 -4.34
C ALA A 33 4.34 11.47 -3.58
N GLY A 34 3.26 12.26 -3.59
CA GLY A 34 3.11 13.40 -2.67
C GLY A 34 3.05 12.95 -1.21
N CYS A 35 2.32 11.86 -0.93
CA CYS A 35 2.30 11.24 0.40
C CYS A 35 3.68 10.72 0.79
N ALA A 36 4.39 10.02 -0.12
CA ALA A 36 5.75 9.56 0.16
C ALA A 36 6.74 10.69 0.41
N ARG A 37 6.65 11.81 -0.33
CA ARG A 37 7.47 13.00 -0.05
C ARG A 37 7.18 13.58 1.34
N SER A 38 5.91 13.66 1.71
CA SER A 38 5.51 14.14 3.04
C SER A 38 6.06 13.24 4.14
N VAL A 39 5.93 11.92 4.00
CA VAL A 39 6.46 10.95 4.96
C VAL A 39 7.99 11.02 5.03
N GLY A 40 8.67 11.12 3.87
CA GLY A 40 10.12 11.23 3.81
C GLY A 40 10.64 12.51 4.47
N GLN A 41 9.97 13.64 4.26
CA GLN A 41 10.29 14.90 4.95
C GLN A 41 10.08 14.80 6.46
N VAL A 42 8.97 14.21 6.91
CA VAL A 42 8.70 14.03 8.34
C VAL A 42 9.78 13.16 8.97
N LEU A 43 10.14 12.05 8.34
CA LEU A 43 11.21 11.17 8.82
C LEU A 43 12.58 11.87 8.82
N GLN A 44 12.92 12.63 7.78
CA GLN A 44 14.16 13.41 7.73
C GLN A 44 14.22 14.56 8.74
N GLN A 45 13.07 15.08 9.17
CA GLN A 45 12.99 16.13 10.19
C GLN A 45 13.04 15.57 11.61
N THR A 46 12.88 14.26 11.78
CA THR A 46 13.06 13.59 13.07
C THR A 46 14.54 13.63 13.46
N PRO A 47 14.91 14.21 14.62
CA PRO A 47 16.30 14.21 15.09
C PRO A 47 16.86 12.79 15.15
N GLY A 48 18.12 12.60 14.75
CA GLY A 48 18.74 11.27 14.70
C GLY A 48 18.53 10.48 13.41
N VAL A 49 17.66 10.93 12.50
CA VAL A 49 17.52 10.36 11.15
C VAL A 49 18.50 11.04 10.18
N GLU A 50 19.36 10.25 9.54
CA GLU A 50 20.31 10.75 8.54
C GLU A 50 19.66 10.87 7.16
N THR A 51 19.03 9.78 6.70
CA THR A 51 18.32 9.76 5.41
C THR A 51 17.08 8.89 5.50
N ALA A 52 16.03 9.27 4.77
CA ALA A 52 14.81 8.47 4.64
C ALA A 52 14.41 8.41 3.15
N ASP A 53 14.38 7.21 2.58
CA ASP A 53 13.86 6.97 1.25
C ASP A 53 12.52 6.24 1.33
N VAL A 54 11.49 6.84 0.74
CA VAL A 54 10.12 6.38 0.87
C VAL A 54 9.59 5.94 -0.48
N ASN A 55 9.27 4.66 -0.56
CA ASN A 55 8.68 4.04 -1.73
C ASN A 55 7.18 3.83 -1.49
N PHE A 56 6.35 4.72 -2.04
CA PHE A 56 4.89 4.56 -1.92
C PHE A 56 4.40 3.29 -2.63
N ALA A 57 5.08 2.81 -3.67
CA ALA A 57 4.64 1.64 -4.44
C ALA A 57 4.80 0.35 -3.62
N ALA A 58 5.86 0.30 -2.81
CA ALA A 58 6.13 -0.80 -1.89
C ALA A 58 5.47 -0.61 -0.51
N GLU A 59 4.78 0.51 -0.26
CA GLU A 59 4.30 0.90 1.07
C GLU A 59 5.40 0.84 2.14
N GLN A 60 6.62 1.25 1.77
CA GLN A 60 7.82 1.09 2.60
C GLN A 60 8.61 2.38 2.69
N ALA A 61 9.20 2.65 3.86
CA ALA A 61 10.20 3.67 4.08
C ALA A 61 11.47 3.00 4.60
N ARG A 62 12.58 3.18 3.88
CA ARG A 62 13.91 2.82 4.36
C ARG A 62 14.51 4.02 5.08
N VAL A 63 14.89 3.83 6.33
CA VAL A 63 15.40 4.92 7.17
C VAL A 63 16.77 4.54 7.68
N PHE A 64 17.73 5.44 7.49
CA PHE A 64 19.06 5.39 8.08
C PHE A 64 19.08 6.33 9.28
N PHE A 65 19.36 5.81 10.47
CA PHE A 65 19.25 6.55 11.71
C PHE A 65 20.32 6.13 12.73
N TYR A 66 20.59 7.02 13.68
CA TYR A 66 21.50 6.78 14.78
C TYR A 66 20.69 6.32 16.00
N ALA A 67 20.89 5.06 16.40
CA ALA A 67 20.09 4.40 17.46
C ALA A 67 20.29 5.03 18.85
N ASP A 68 21.33 5.83 19.04
CA ASP A 68 21.57 6.62 20.25
C ASP A 68 20.72 7.91 20.32
N GLN A 69 20.18 8.37 19.19
CA GLN A 69 19.45 9.63 19.07
C GLN A 69 17.95 9.47 18.83
N VAL A 70 17.52 8.36 18.21
CA VAL A 70 16.09 8.14 17.88
C VAL A 70 15.71 6.67 17.94
N SER A 71 14.55 6.40 18.53
CA SER A 71 13.98 5.04 18.57
C SER A 71 13.04 4.77 17.39
N LEU A 72 12.79 3.48 17.11
CA LEU A 72 11.80 3.06 16.11
C LEU A 72 10.39 3.60 16.43
N GLU A 73 10.02 3.63 17.71
CA GLU A 73 8.72 4.11 18.17
C GLU A 73 8.55 5.62 17.93
N ASP A 74 9.62 6.41 18.10
CA ASP A 74 9.60 7.84 17.80
C ASP A 74 9.37 8.11 16.31
N MET A 75 10.04 7.34 15.44
CA MET A 75 9.85 7.43 13.99
C MET A 75 8.43 7.01 13.57
N ILE A 76 7.88 5.95 14.15
CA ILE A 76 6.50 5.51 13.91
C ILE A 76 5.52 6.61 14.35
N THR A 77 5.70 7.15 15.54
CA THR A 77 4.85 8.21 16.10
C THR A 77 4.91 9.48 15.25
N ALA A 78 6.09 9.84 14.72
CA ALA A 78 6.24 10.97 13.81
C ALA A 78 5.39 10.78 12.53
N VAL A 79 5.41 9.58 11.96
CA VAL A 79 4.63 9.26 10.76
C VAL A 79 3.11 9.19 11.06
N GLU A 80 2.72 8.69 12.24
CA GLU A 80 1.33 8.68 12.70
C GLU A 80 0.78 10.09 12.93
N ASN A 81 1.59 10.99 13.51
CA ASN A 81 1.27 12.40 13.66
C ASN A 81 1.10 13.10 12.30
N ALA A 82 1.81 12.65 11.27
CA ALA A 82 1.61 13.09 9.89
C ALA A 82 0.34 12.48 9.23
N GLY A 83 -0.39 11.62 9.94
CA GLY A 83 -1.65 11.04 9.49
C GLY A 83 -1.50 9.85 8.54
N PHE A 84 -0.38 9.13 8.64
CA PHE A 84 -0.13 7.86 7.96
C PHE A 84 0.00 6.76 9.01
N GLY A 85 -0.29 5.50 8.70
CA GLY A 85 0.02 4.41 9.64
C GLY A 85 1.47 3.97 9.45
N ALA A 86 2.19 3.68 10.52
CA ALA A 86 3.55 3.15 10.44
C ALA A 86 3.71 1.92 11.34
N SER A 87 4.44 0.92 10.87
CA SER A 87 4.85 -0.21 11.70
C SER A 87 6.24 -0.70 11.28
N SER A 88 7.04 -1.19 12.23
CA SER A 88 8.32 -1.83 11.90
C SER A 88 8.05 -3.10 11.09
N LEU A 89 8.72 -3.30 9.95
CA LEU A 89 8.84 -4.65 9.40
C LEU A 89 9.89 -5.39 10.24
N PRO A 90 9.54 -6.50 10.90
CA PRO A 90 10.57 -7.44 11.33
C PRO A 90 11.31 -7.99 10.10
N PRO A 91 12.50 -8.57 10.26
CA PRO A 91 13.17 -9.29 9.18
C PRO A 91 12.23 -10.38 8.64
N LEU A 92 11.68 -10.11 7.46
CA LEU A 92 11.25 -11.07 6.45
C LEU A 92 10.43 -12.28 6.92
N HIS A 93 9.25 -12.06 7.51
CA HIS A 93 8.21 -13.10 7.60
C HIS A 93 7.24 -13.02 6.40
N LEU A 94 7.61 -13.73 5.33
CA LEU A 94 6.92 -13.84 4.04
C LEU A 94 5.43 -14.17 4.11
N GLN A 95 5.03 -15.03 5.06
CA GLN A 95 3.64 -15.47 5.18
C GLN A 95 2.69 -14.34 5.58
N ASN A 96 3.17 -13.38 6.38
CA ASN A 96 2.35 -12.24 6.80
C ASN A 96 2.17 -11.25 5.65
N LEU A 97 3.23 -11.00 4.86
CA LEU A 97 3.18 -10.05 3.74
C LEU A 97 2.26 -10.51 2.60
N GLU A 98 2.29 -11.79 2.24
CA GLU A 98 1.41 -12.35 1.19
C GLU A 98 -0.06 -12.31 1.60
N ALA A 99 -0.35 -12.78 2.83
CA ALA A 99 -1.69 -12.71 3.40
C ALA A 99 -2.18 -11.26 3.50
N GLU A 100 -1.30 -10.32 3.82
CA GLU A 100 -1.65 -8.91 3.94
C GLU A 100 -1.93 -8.25 2.57
N VAL A 101 -1.13 -8.53 1.55
CA VAL A 101 -1.41 -8.07 0.17
C VAL A 101 -2.71 -8.68 -0.36
N GLU A 102 -2.95 -9.97 -0.12
CA GLU A 102 -4.17 -10.64 -0.57
C GLU A 102 -5.42 -10.09 0.15
N THR A 103 -5.33 -9.85 1.45
CA THR A 103 -6.43 -9.23 2.21
C THR A 103 -6.70 -7.80 1.75
N GLN A 104 -5.67 -7.00 1.45
CA GLN A 104 -5.86 -5.66 0.87
C GLN A 104 -6.58 -5.70 -0.48
N ILE A 105 -6.21 -6.62 -1.38
CA ILE A 105 -6.89 -6.81 -2.67
C ILE A 105 -8.33 -7.28 -2.46
N LYS A 106 -8.57 -8.20 -1.51
CA LYS A 106 -9.91 -8.69 -1.18
C LYS A 106 -10.81 -7.57 -0.65
N GLN A 107 -10.30 -6.72 0.25
CA GLN A 107 -11.02 -5.56 0.75
C GLN A 107 -11.31 -4.53 -0.36
N ALA A 108 -10.33 -4.25 -1.23
CA ALA A 108 -10.53 -3.38 -2.38
C ALA A 108 -11.62 -3.90 -3.33
N ARG A 109 -11.62 -5.22 -3.59
CA ARG A 109 -12.64 -5.90 -4.38
C ARG A 109 -14.01 -5.84 -3.72
N GLN A 110 -14.10 -6.08 -2.41
CA GLN A 110 -15.36 -5.98 -1.67
C GLN A 110 -15.96 -4.57 -1.76
N ARG A 111 -15.14 -3.53 -1.59
CA ARG A 111 -15.57 -2.13 -1.75
C ARG A 111 -16.01 -1.81 -3.17
N LEU A 112 -15.31 -2.34 -4.18
CA LEU A 112 -15.71 -2.21 -5.58
C LEU A 112 -17.08 -2.84 -5.82
N TRP A 113 -17.37 -4.02 -5.28
CA TRP A 113 -18.70 -4.62 -5.41
C TRP A 113 -19.77 -3.84 -4.63
N LEU A 114 -19.45 -3.43 -3.40
CA LEU A 114 -20.36 -2.66 -2.54
C LEU A 114 -20.75 -1.31 -3.15
N GLY A 115 -19.83 -0.62 -3.82
CA GLY A 115 -20.10 0.63 -4.53
C GLY A 115 -20.58 0.43 -5.98
N GLY A 116 -20.05 -0.58 -6.67
CA GLY A 116 -20.29 -0.81 -8.09
C GLY A 116 -21.66 -1.39 -8.39
N ILE A 117 -22.18 -2.33 -7.57
CA ILE A 117 -23.52 -2.90 -7.80
C ILE A 117 -24.60 -1.82 -7.69
N PRO A 118 -24.67 -1.03 -6.59
CA PRO A 118 -25.68 0.02 -6.50
C PRO A 118 -25.51 1.10 -7.57
N ALA A 119 -24.27 1.47 -7.93
CA ALA A 119 -24.02 2.41 -9.02
C ALA A 119 -24.48 1.90 -10.39
N LEU A 120 -24.31 0.60 -10.66
CA LEU A 120 -24.78 -0.02 -11.91
C LEU A 120 -26.31 -0.11 -11.95
N ILE A 121 -26.96 -0.37 -10.81
CA ILE A 121 -28.42 -0.29 -10.69
C ILE A 121 -28.90 1.15 -10.95
N LEU A 122 -28.26 2.15 -10.34
CA LEU A 122 -28.54 3.57 -10.59
C LEU A 122 -28.39 3.92 -12.07
N MET A 123 -27.33 3.46 -12.73
CA MET A 123 -27.15 3.64 -14.17
C MET A 123 -28.34 3.08 -14.95
N GLY A 124 -28.78 1.87 -14.61
CA GLY A 124 -29.95 1.23 -15.22
C GLY A 124 -31.23 2.02 -15.01
N VAL A 125 -31.47 2.52 -13.79
CA VAL A 125 -32.62 3.37 -13.46
C VAL A 125 -32.58 4.67 -14.26
N MET A 126 -31.44 5.35 -14.30
CA MET A 126 -31.23 6.58 -15.07
C MET A 126 -31.55 6.39 -16.55
N ILE A 127 -30.97 5.35 -17.17
CA ILE A 127 -31.22 5.01 -18.58
C ILE A 127 -32.70 4.68 -18.80
N THR A 128 -33.33 3.96 -17.88
CA THR A 128 -34.74 3.57 -18.02
C THR A 128 -35.67 4.77 -17.91
N CYS A 129 -35.44 5.67 -16.95
CA CYS A 129 -36.19 6.91 -16.81
C CYS A 129 -36.03 7.82 -18.04
N MET A 130 -34.82 7.88 -18.62
CA MET A 130 -34.55 8.64 -19.84
C MET A 130 -35.22 8.04 -21.08
N VAL A 131 -35.20 6.70 -21.23
CA VAL A 131 -35.76 6.02 -22.41
C VAL A 131 -37.29 5.95 -22.39
N LEU A 132 -37.88 5.75 -21.20
CA LEU A 132 -39.33 5.61 -21.02
C LEU A 132 -40.02 6.92 -20.62
N ASP A 133 -39.29 8.04 -20.61
CA ASP A 133 -39.76 9.38 -20.22
C ASP A 133 -40.54 9.38 -18.89
N LEU A 134 -40.00 8.67 -17.89
CA LEU A 134 -40.65 8.54 -16.60
C LEU A 134 -40.44 9.81 -15.76
N PRO A 135 -41.49 10.33 -15.09
CA PRO A 135 -41.36 11.54 -14.28
C PRO A 135 -40.47 11.32 -13.05
N HIS A 136 -39.65 12.32 -12.74
CA HIS A 136 -38.74 12.34 -11.58
C HIS A 136 -39.52 12.60 -10.28
N ASN A 137 -40.26 11.58 -9.85
CA ASN A 137 -41.14 11.65 -8.69
C ASN A 137 -40.36 11.48 -7.38
N GLN A 138 -41.04 11.72 -6.26
CA GLN A 138 -40.48 11.49 -4.92
C GLN A 138 -39.95 10.05 -4.74
N HIS A 139 -40.56 9.06 -5.37
CA HIS A 139 -40.09 7.67 -5.35
C HIS A 139 -38.72 7.51 -6.02
N HIS A 140 -38.51 8.14 -7.18
CA HIS A 140 -37.22 8.15 -7.86
C HIS A 140 -36.16 8.85 -6.98
N ARG A 141 -36.51 9.99 -6.36
CA ARG A 141 -35.60 10.67 -5.42
C ARG A 141 -35.16 9.78 -4.26
N VAL A 142 -36.11 9.14 -3.58
CA VAL A 142 -35.81 8.26 -2.44
C VAL A 142 -34.97 7.07 -2.89
N LEU A 143 -35.30 6.47 -4.03
CA LEU A 143 -34.54 5.37 -4.63
C LEU A 143 -33.09 5.78 -4.91
N THR A 144 -32.90 6.92 -5.59
CA THR A 144 -31.59 7.44 -5.97
C THR A 144 -30.73 7.77 -4.75
N LEU A 145 -31.28 8.48 -3.75
CA LEU A 145 -30.56 8.78 -2.51
C LEU A 145 -30.17 7.53 -1.73
N THR A 146 -31.06 6.53 -1.69
CA THR A 146 -30.84 5.27 -0.94
C THR A 146 -29.76 4.42 -1.61
N LEU A 147 -29.81 4.27 -2.93
CA LEU A 147 -28.81 3.51 -3.69
C LEU A 147 -27.45 4.22 -3.74
N ALA A 148 -27.43 5.56 -3.80
CA ALA A 148 -26.19 6.33 -3.84
C ALA A 148 -25.46 6.36 -2.49
N PHE A 149 -26.19 6.25 -1.37
CA PHE A 149 -25.63 6.28 -0.02
C PHE A 149 -24.50 5.25 0.22
N PRO A 150 -24.68 3.93 -0.03
CA PRO A 150 -23.61 2.95 0.15
C PRO A 150 -22.41 3.18 -0.78
N VAL A 151 -22.62 3.81 -1.94
CA VAL A 151 -21.53 4.12 -2.89
C VAL A 151 -20.70 5.28 -2.38
N VAL A 152 -21.34 6.41 -2.09
CA VAL A 152 -20.66 7.66 -1.71
C VAL A 152 -20.07 7.54 -0.30
N PHE A 153 -20.84 7.09 0.68
CA PHE A 153 -20.41 7.13 2.08
C PHE A 153 -19.72 5.84 2.54
N VAL A 154 -20.30 4.67 2.26
CA VAL A 154 -19.77 3.41 2.82
C VAL A 154 -18.55 2.93 2.03
N ALA A 155 -18.69 2.76 0.71
CA ALA A 155 -17.58 2.35 -0.15
C ALA A 155 -16.57 3.48 -0.36
N GLY A 156 -17.04 4.73 -0.44
CA GLY A 156 -16.21 5.94 -0.59
C GLY A 156 -15.57 6.48 0.69
N TRP A 157 -15.86 5.93 1.87
CA TRP A 157 -15.29 6.39 3.15
C TRP A 157 -13.76 6.56 3.13
N PRO A 158 -12.96 5.60 2.61
CA PRO A 158 -11.51 5.76 2.56
C PRO A 158 -11.07 6.95 1.72
N THR A 159 -11.79 7.25 0.64
CA THR A 159 -11.52 8.40 -0.24
C THR A 159 -11.76 9.72 0.48
N HIS A 160 -12.87 9.83 1.23
CA HIS A 160 -13.15 11.02 2.04
C HIS A 160 -12.12 11.21 3.16
N ARG A 161 -11.73 10.12 3.84
CA ARG A 161 -10.67 10.17 4.86
C ARG A 161 -9.33 10.60 4.26
N ALA A 162 -8.97 10.06 3.10
CA ALA A 162 -7.74 10.41 2.39
C ALA A 162 -7.75 11.87 1.92
N SER A 163 -8.88 12.35 1.38
CA SER A 163 -9.09 13.76 1.02
C SER A 163 -8.89 14.69 2.21
N TRP A 164 -9.53 14.39 3.34
CA TRP A 164 -9.42 15.20 4.55
C TRP A 164 -7.99 15.26 5.08
N ALA A 165 -7.30 14.11 5.09
CA ALA A 165 -5.90 14.05 5.49
C ALA A 165 -4.98 14.83 4.51
N ALA A 166 -5.24 14.74 3.21
CA ALA A 166 -4.50 15.47 2.17
C ALA A 166 -4.64 16.99 2.31
N LEU A 167 -5.86 17.48 2.57
CA LEU A 167 -6.14 18.90 2.81
C LEU A 167 -5.44 19.40 4.06
N ARG A 168 -5.50 18.66 5.17
CA ARG A 168 -4.79 19.02 6.42
C ARG A 168 -3.28 19.16 6.25
N ARG A 169 -2.70 18.37 5.34
CA ARG A 169 -1.26 18.40 5.04
C ARG A 169 -0.85 19.42 3.96
N GLY A 170 -1.79 20.18 3.40
CA GLY A 170 -1.49 21.12 2.30
C GLY A 170 -1.03 20.44 1.00
N ALA A 171 -1.31 19.14 0.83
CA ALA A 171 -0.88 18.34 -0.30
C ALA A 171 -2.10 17.74 -1.03
N PRO A 172 -2.83 18.54 -1.84
CA PRO A 172 -4.05 18.10 -2.49
C PRO A 172 -3.79 16.93 -3.44
N SER A 173 -4.67 15.92 -3.38
CA SER A 173 -4.59 14.68 -4.15
C SER A 173 -5.85 14.48 -5.01
N MET A 174 -5.84 13.45 -5.87
CA MET A 174 -7.01 13.05 -6.66
C MET A 174 -8.26 12.82 -5.77
N ASP A 175 -8.06 12.32 -4.56
CA ASP A 175 -9.14 12.04 -3.60
C ASP A 175 -9.88 13.31 -3.19
N VAL A 176 -9.18 14.46 -3.13
CA VAL A 176 -9.76 15.76 -2.79
C VAL A 176 -10.79 16.19 -3.82
N LEU A 177 -10.45 16.11 -5.11
CA LEU A 177 -11.35 16.50 -6.19
C LEU A 177 -12.61 15.63 -6.19
N ILE A 178 -12.45 14.33 -5.98
CA ILE A 178 -13.55 13.38 -5.96
C ILE A 178 -14.44 13.63 -4.75
N SER A 179 -13.86 13.79 -3.56
CA SER A 179 -14.61 14.10 -2.35
C SER A 179 -15.39 15.41 -2.46
N LEU A 180 -14.77 16.44 -3.03
CA LEU A 180 -15.38 17.75 -3.23
C LEU A 180 -16.47 17.73 -4.33
N GLY A 181 -16.35 16.83 -5.31
CA GLY A 181 -17.37 16.63 -6.34
C GLY A 181 -18.56 15.81 -5.86
N THR A 182 -18.35 14.78 -5.04
CA THR A 182 -19.42 13.83 -4.69
C THR A 182 -20.19 14.21 -3.42
N LEU A 183 -19.53 14.73 -2.38
CA LEU A 183 -20.21 15.07 -1.12
C LEU A 183 -21.22 16.21 -1.27
N PRO A 184 -20.85 17.40 -1.79
CA PRO A 184 -21.81 18.50 -1.91
C PRO A 184 -22.95 18.15 -2.85
N THR A 185 -22.66 17.39 -3.91
CA THR A 185 -23.66 16.93 -4.87
C THR A 185 -24.69 15.98 -4.24
N TYR A 186 -24.24 15.02 -3.44
CA TYR A 186 -25.16 14.16 -2.68
C TYR A 186 -26.02 14.98 -1.71
N LEU A 187 -25.39 15.89 -0.96
CA LEU A 187 -26.08 16.75 0.00
C LEU A 187 -27.09 17.69 -0.68
N ALA A 188 -26.77 18.23 -1.85
CA ALA A 188 -27.67 19.06 -2.63
C ALA A 188 -28.93 18.29 -3.07
N GLY A 189 -28.81 16.99 -3.35
CA GLY A 189 -29.95 16.12 -3.65
C GLY A 189 -30.95 15.95 -2.49
N LEU A 190 -30.56 16.25 -1.25
CA LEU A 190 -31.47 16.27 -0.10
C LEU A 190 -32.44 17.46 -0.11
N SER A 191 -32.15 18.49 -0.90
CA SER A 191 -33.03 19.66 -1.07
C SER A 191 -34.42 19.30 -1.58
N GLY A 192 -34.55 18.16 -2.25
CA GLY A 192 -35.81 17.67 -2.79
C GLY A 192 -36.20 18.28 -4.12
N ILE A 193 -35.38 19.18 -4.67
CA ILE A 193 -35.54 19.77 -6.01
C ILE A 193 -35.20 18.68 -7.05
N PRO A 194 -36.15 18.27 -7.92
CA PRO A 194 -35.91 17.20 -8.89
C PRO A 194 -34.68 17.45 -9.77
N GLU A 195 -34.51 18.68 -10.26
CA GLU A 195 -33.38 19.08 -11.11
C GLU A 195 -32.03 18.92 -10.42
N VAL A 196 -31.99 19.08 -9.09
CA VAL A 196 -30.78 18.91 -8.29
C VAL A 196 -30.55 17.45 -7.90
N THR A 197 -31.64 16.69 -7.72
CA THR A 197 -31.60 15.29 -7.32
C THR A 197 -30.88 14.41 -8.34
N VAL A 198 -31.02 14.71 -9.64
CA VAL A 198 -30.36 13.95 -10.72
C VAL A 198 -28.83 13.94 -10.56
N PHE A 199 -28.23 14.99 -10.00
CA PHE A 199 -26.78 15.03 -9.80
C PHE A 199 -26.28 14.02 -8.75
N VAL A 200 -27.15 13.52 -7.87
CA VAL A 200 -26.79 12.45 -6.92
C VAL A 200 -26.31 11.20 -7.66
N GLU A 201 -26.90 10.91 -8.82
CA GLU A 201 -26.50 9.78 -9.68
C GLU A 201 -25.09 9.98 -10.22
N VAL A 202 -24.77 11.21 -10.65
CA VAL A 202 -23.42 11.60 -11.09
C VAL A 202 -22.41 11.42 -9.96
N ALA A 203 -22.75 11.83 -8.73
CA ALA A 203 -21.87 11.65 -7.57
C ALA A 203 -21.59 10.17 -7.28
N ALA A 204 -22.62 9.32 -7.33
CA ALA A 204 -22.45 7.87 -7.17
C ALA A 204 -21.60 7.27 -8.29
N MET A 205 -21.81 7.70 -9.53
CA MET A 205 -21.07 7.21 -10.69
C MET A 205 -19.59 7.56 -10.64
N VAL A 206 -19.27 8.83 -10.34
CA VAL A 206 -17.89 9.31 -10.18
C VAL A 206 -17.17 8.52 -9.08
N MET A 207 -17.82 8.32 -7.93
CA MET A 207 -17.24 7.52 -6.85
C MET A 207 -17.02 6.06 -7.26
N ALA A 208 -17.98 5.43 -7.95
CA ALA A 208 -17.86 4.05 -8.40
C ALA A 208 -16.70 3.86 -9.40
N PHE A 209 -16.55 4.76 -10.38
CA PHE A 209 -15.43 4.73 -11.32
C PHE A 209 -14.09 4.95 -10.62
N HIS A 210 -14.05 5.83 -9.61
CA HIS A 210 -12.84 6.00 -8.81
C HIS A 210 -12.47 4.72 -8.05
N LEU A 211 -13.43 4.04 -7.43
CA LEU A 211 -13.20 2.77 -6.73
C LEU A 211 -12.70 1.68 -7.70
N LEU A 212 -13.24 1.64 -8.92
CA LEU A 212 -12.75 0.75 -9.97
C LEU A 212 -11.31 1.09 -10.38
N SER A 213 -11.00 2.36 -10.59
CA SER A 213 -9.64 2.84 -10.88
C SER A 213 -8.65 2.43 -9.78
N ARG A 214 -8.99 2.67 -8.50
CA ARG A 214 -8.20 2.25 -7.34
C ARG A 214 -8.00 0.73 -7.27
N PHE A 215 -9.02 -0.04 -7.62
CA PHE A 215 -8.92 -1.50 -7.66
C PHE A 215 -7.94 -1.97 -8.74
N LEU A 216 -8.04 -1.42 -9.95
CA LEU A 216 -7.12 -1.74 -11.05
C LEU A 216 -5.68 -1.33 -10.72
N GLU A 217 -5.49 -0.15 -10.13
CA GLU A 217 -4.20 0.34 -9.63
C GLU A 217 -3.57 -0.64 -8.63
N ARG A 218 -4.32 -1.04 -7.59
CA ARG A 218 -3.84 -2.00 -6.59
C ARG A 218 -3.54 -3.37 -7.18
N ARG A 219 -4.38 -3.85 -8.11
CA ARG A 219 -4.17 -5.13 -8.79
C ARG A 219 -2.89 -5.13 -9.62
N ALA A 220 -2.65 -4.06 -10.38
CA ALA A 220 -1.45 -3.91 -11.18
C ALA A 220 -0.18 -3.88 -10.31
N ARG A 221 -0.20 -3.15 -9.19
CA ARG A 221 0.90 -3.13 -8.22
C ARG A 221 1.14 -4.50 -7.58
N GLY A 222 0.08 -5.18 -7.18
CA GLY A 222 0.16 -6.50 -6.57
C GLY A 222 0.79 -7.58 -7.48
N GLN A 223 0.72 -7.42 -8.80
CA GLN A 223 1.38 -8.32 -9.75
C GLN A 223 2.89 -8.06 -9.86
N ALA A 224 3.32 -6.79 -9.86
CA ALA A 224 4.74 -6.43 -9.95
C ALA A 224 5.58 -7.02 -8.80
N SER A 225 5.01 -7.13 -7.59
CA SER A 225 5.71 -7.69 -6.43
C SER A 225 5.78 -9.24 -6.40
N GLN A 226 5.28 -9.96 -7.42
CA GLN A 226 5.35 -11.44 -7.46
C GLN A 226 6.75 -11.98 -7.77
N ALA A 227 7.55 -11.26 -8.56
CA ALA A 227 8.89 -11.73 -8.95
C ALA A 227 9.85 -11.79 -7.75
N ILE A 228 9.77 -10.80 -6.85
CA ILE A 228 10.53 -10.79 -5.59
C ILE A 228 10.06 -11.96 -4.70
N ARG A 229 8.74 -12.22 -4.61
CA ARG A 229 8.18 -13.31 -3.80
C ARG A 229 8.67 -14.70 -4.21
N HIS A 230 8.83 -14.95 -5.52
CA HIS A 230 9.30 -16.24 -6.01
C HIS A 230 10.73 -16.56 -5.55
N LEU A 231 11.63 -15.57 -5.50
CA LEU A 231 13.00 -15.76 -5.03
C LEU A 231 13.06 -16.05 -3.52
N MET A 232 12.09 -15.55 -2.76
CA MET A 232 12.06 -15.67 -1.31
C MET A 232 11.38 -16.96 -0.84
N GLY A 233 10.47 -17.52 -1.64
CA GLY A 233 9.88 -18.84 -1.40
C GLY A 233 10.89 -20.00 -1.46
N LEU A 234 12.11 -19.73 -1.93
CA LEU A 234 13.21 -20.68 -2.01
C LEU A 234 14.00 -20.79 -0.70
N GLN A 235 13.72 -19.96 0.32
CA GLN A 235 14.33 -20.09 1.64
C GLN A 235 13.74 -21.28 2.43
N ALA A 236 14.60 -22.02 3.14
CA ALA A 236 14.14 -23.03 4.08
C ALA A 236 13.50 -22.39 5.31
N LYS A 237 12.37 -22.94 5.77
CA LYS A 237 11.66 -22.47 6.97
C LYS A 237 12.18 -23.12 8.26
N GLN A 238 12.79 -24.29 8.13
CA GLN A 238 13.28 -25.11 9.22
C GLN A 238 14.69 -25.62 8.89
N ALA A 239 15.46 -25.91 9.93
CA ALA A 239 16.78 -26.48 9.84
C ALA A 239 16.93 -27.65 10.83
N HIS A 240 17.72 -28.65 10.46
CA HIS A 240 18.02 -29.81 11.31
C HIS A 240 19.29 -29.54 12.11
N LEU A 241 19.18 -29.05 13.34
CA LEU A 241 20.33 -28.68 14.18
C LEU A 241 20.86 -29.89 14.96
N ILE A 242 22.16 -30.18 14.84
CA ILE A 242 22.83 -31.20 15.65
C ILE A 242 23.13 -30.63 17.03
N ARG A 243 22.55 -31.20 18.08
CA ARG A 243 22.96 -30.89 19.46
C ARG A 243 24.12 -31.77 19.86
N THR A 244 25.20 -31.13 20.33
CA THR A 244 26.31 -31.84 20.93
C THR A 244 26.01 -32.00 22.43
N GLU A 245 25.40 -33.11 22.83
CA GLU A 245 25.17 -33.37 24.26
C GLU A 245 26.50 -33.74 24.94
N PRO A 246 26.90 -33.08 26.03
CA PRO A 246 28.13 -33.39 26.75
C PRO A 246 27.90 -34.56 27.71
N SER A 247 27.67 -35.78 27.20
CA SER A 247 27.92 -37.00 28.00
C SER A 247 27.96 -38.30 27.17
N ALA A 248 29.14 -38.92 27.24
CA ALA A 248 29.39 -40.35 27.41
C ALA A 248 28.90 -41.38 26.35
N THR A 249 29.90 -41.93 25.66
CA THR A 249 30.06 -43.38 25.41
C THR A 249 29.35 -43.96 24.19
N SER A 250 30.13 -44.06 23.11
CA SER A 250 30.10 -45.11 22.07
C SER A 250 28.75 -45.54 21.51
N SER A 251 28.28 -44.82 20.49
CA SER A 251 27.87 -45.33 19.16
C SER A 251 27.17 -44.17 18.46
N GLU A 252 27.70 -43.77 17.31
CA GLU A 252 27.38 -42.56 16.56
C GLU A 252 25.94 -42.52 16.03
N SER A 253 24.96 -42.22 16.89
CA SER A 253 23.68 -41.70 16.43
C SER A 253 23.70 -40.19 16.57
N GLU A 254 24.19 -39.51 15.52
CA GLU A 254 24.02 -38.07 15.37
C GLU A 254 22.52 -37.76 15.36
N THR A 255 21.98 -37.33 16.49
CA THR A 255 20.59 -36.88 16.61
C THR A 255 20.52 -35.39 16.29
N TRP A 256 19.53 -35.01 15.49
CA TRP A 256 19.24 -33.62 15.16
C TRP A 256 17.84 -33.24 15.65
N VAL A 257 17.63 -31.95 15.87
CA VAL A 257 16.35 -31.36 16.26
C VAL A 257 15.94 -30.35 15.22
N ASP A 258 14.68 -30.43 14.79
CA ASP A 258 14.10 -29.48 13.85
C ASP A 258 13.88 -28.15 14.57
N VAL A 259 14.55 -27.09 14.10
CA VAL A 259 14.42 -25.74 14.63
C VAL A 259 13.96 -24.78 13.52
N PRO A 260 13.17 -23.73 13.85
CA PRO A 260 12.92 -22.64 12.91
C PRO A 260 14.23 -22.00 12.45
N ILE A 261 14.31 -21.59 11.18
CA ILE A 261 15.52 -20.95 10.62
C ILE A 261 15.96 -19.71 11.40
N SER A 262 15.02 -19.01 12.03
CA SER A 262 15.28 -17.83 12.87
C SER A 262 16.05 -18.14 14.16
N MET A 263 16.12 -19.40 14.57
CA MET A 263 16.84 -19.84 15.77
C MET A 263 18.26 -20.34 15.46
N VAL A 264 18.63 -20.42 14.18
CA VAL A 264 19.96 -20.87 13.74
C VAL A 264 20.96 -19.73 13.88
N GLN A 265 22.10 -20.01 14.48
CA GLN A 265 23.20 -19.07 14.68
C GLN A 265 24.44 -19.46 13.86
N THR A 266 25.32 -18.49 13.61
CA THR A 266 26.63 -18.76 13.02
C THR A 266 27.43 -19.71 13.93
N GLY A 267 28.04 -20.74 13.32
CA GLY A 267 28.74 -21.82 14.01
C GLY A 267 27.90 -23.07 14.27
N ASP A 268 26.57 -22.99 14.07
CA ASP A 268 25.69 -24.15 14.24
C ASP A 268 25.96 -25.24 13.20
N ARG A 269 25.82 -26.50 13.63
CA ARG A 269 25.98 -27.67 12.77
C ARG A 269 24.62 -28.17 12.29
N LEU A 270 24.40 -28.09 10.98
CA LEU A 270 23.13 -28.41 10.35
C LEU A 270 23.24 -29.65 9.49
N VAL A 271 22.23 -30.51 9.54
CA VAL A 271 22.06 -31.64 8.63
C VAL A 271 21.18 -31.23 7.47
N VAL A 272 21.59 -31.57 6.24
CA VAL A 272 20.74 -31.42 5.05
C VAL A 272 20.63 -32.76 4.36
N LYS A 273 19.39 -33.23 4.19
CA LYS A 273 19.11 -34.51 3.54
C LYS A 273 19.09 -34.34 2.01
N PRO A 274 19.23 -35.43 1.24
CA PRO A 274 18.99 -35.42 -0.19
C PRO A 274 17.59 -34.89 -0.51
N GLY A 275 17.49 -33.96 -1.46
CA GLY A 275 16.24 -33.30 -1.86
C GLY A 275 15.80 -32.13 -0.98
N GLU A 276 16.53 -31.79 0.08
CA GLU A 276 16.22 -30.64 0.94
C GLU A 276 16.92 -29.36 0.46
N VAL A 277 16.30 -28.22 0.77
CA VAL A 277 16.91 -26.91 0.58
C VAL A 277 17.92 -26.65 1.68
N ILE A 278 19.10 -26.14 1.31
CA ILE A 278 20.13 -25.75 2.27
C ILE A 278 19.64 -24.54 3.08
N PRO A 279 19.57 -24.63 4.42
CA PRO A 279 18.88 -23.62 5.24
C PRO A 279 19.64 -22.30 5.37
N ALA A 280 20.96 -22.32 5.42
CA ALA A 280 21.81 -21.16 5.62
C ALA A 280 23.13 -21.31 4.83
N ASP A 281 23.83 -20.20 4.61
CA ASP A 281 25.15 -20.23 3.99
C ASP A 281 26.15 -20.88 4.95
N GLY A 282 27.02 -21.74 4.44
CA GLY A 282 27.89 -22.52 5.31
C GLY A 282 29.09 -23.14 4.61
N ARG A 283 29.81 -23.97 5.37
CA ARG A 283 30.86 -24.86 4.85
C ARG A 283 30.53 -26.30 5.17
N VAL A 284 30.77 -27.20 4.22
CA VAL A 284 30.56 -28.63 4.42
C VAL A 284 31.59 -29.17 5.43
N LEU A 285 31.11 -29.68 6.56
CA LEU A 285 31.92 -30.38 7.55
C LEU A 285 32.07 -31.86 7.22
N ARG A 286 31.01 -32.52 6.76
CA ARG A 286 31.01 -33.96 6.42
C ARG A 286 30.02 -34.26 5.30
N GLY A 287 30.32 -35.30 4.54
CA GLY A 287 29.52 -35.77 3.41
C GLY A 287 30.00 -35.22 2.06
N ALA A 288 29.42 -35.76 0.99
CA ALA A 288 29.63 -35.29 -0.37
C ALA A 288 28.29 -35.39 -1.12
N SER A 289 27.97 -34.35 -1.89
CA SER A 289 26.72 -34.27 -2.66
C SER A 289 26.89 -33.36 -3.87
N SER A 290 25.93 -33.38 -4.77
CA SER A 290 25.75 -32.35 -5.78
C SER A 290 24.69 -31.34 -5.31
N VAL A 291 24.98 -30.07 -5.48
CA VAL A 291 24.11 -28.95 -5.07
C VAL A 291 23.74 -28.14 -6.30
N ASN A 292 22.46 -27.86 -6.48
CA ASN A 292 21.98 -27.02 -7.56
C ASN A 292 22.01 -25.54 -7.13
N GLU A 293 23.02 -24.83 -7.61
CA GLU A 293 23.25 -23.42 -7.33
C GLU A 293 22.70 -22.48 -8.42
N ALA A 294 21.75 -22.94 -9.25
CA ALA A 294 21.18 -22.15 -10.35
C ALA A 294 20.57 -20.81 -9.89
N ILE A 295 20.10 -20.73 -8.65
CA ILE A 295 19.54 -19.49 -8.08
C ILE A 295 20.62 -18.40 -7.90
N ALA A 296 21.87 -18.80 -7.62
CA ALA A 296 22.98 -17.88 -7.41
C ALA A 296 23.81 -17.67 -8.69
N THR A 297 24.03 -18.73 -9.45
CA THR A 297 24.95 -18.75 -10.60
C THR A 297 24.24 -18.64 -11.96
N GLY A 298 22.95 -19.00 -12.03
CA GLY A 298 22.22 -19.14 -13.28
C GLY A 298 22.54 -20.43 -14.07
N GLU A 299 23.47 -21.26 -13.59
CA GLU A 299 23.87 -22.49 -14.27
C GLU A 299 23.00 -23.68 -13.83
N SER A 300 22.44 -24.42 -14.80
CA SER A 300 21.55 -25.57 -14.52
C SER A 300 22.28 -26.82 -14.05
N MET A 301 23.61 -26.90 -14.20
CA MET A 301 24.40 -28.08 -13.85
C MET A 301 24.73 -28.09 -12.35
N PRO A 302 24.34 -29.13 -11.60
CA PRO A 302 24.68 -29.22 -10.17
C PRO A 302 26.19 -29.27 -9.94
N VAL A 303 26.65 -28.49 -8.96
CA VAL A 303 28.06 -28.40 -8.56
C VAL A 303 28.35 -29.46 -7.50
N ALA A 304 29.43 -30.21 -7.67
CA ALA A 304 29.87 -31.17 -6.65
C ALA A 304 30.43 -30.43 -5.43
N LYS A 305 30.00 -30.85 -4.24
CA LYS A 305 30.46 -30.31 -2.94
C LYS A 305 31.04 -31.41 -2.10
N GLN A 306 32.21 -31.15 -1.52
CA GLN A 306 32.93 -32.02 -0.61
C GLN A 306 33.30 -31.26 0.67
N GLN A 307 33.91 -31.96 1.62
CA GLN A 307 34.34 -31.39 2.89
C GLN A 307 35.24 -30.16 2.68
N GLY A 308 34.90 -29.06 3.34
CA GLY A 308 35.58 -27.76 3.25
C GLY A 308 34.96 -26.77 2.26
N ASP A 309 34.16 -27.25 1.31
CA ASP A 309 33.56 -26.41 0.28
C ASP A 309 32.46 -25.51 0.84
N PRO A 310 32.31 -24.28 0.31
CA PRO A 310 31.20 -23.40 0.67
C PRO A 310 29.90 -23.87 0.02
N VAL A 311 28.79 -23.67 0.74
CA VAL A 311 27.42 -23.94 0.29
C VAL A 311 26.56 -22.70 0.51
N ILE A 312 25.61 -22.48 -0.40
CA ILE A 312 24.74 -21.30 -0.42
C ILE A 312 23.35 -21.69 0.09
N GLY A 313 22.81 -20.93 1.04
CA GLY A 313 21.45 -21.06 1.55
C GLY A 313 20.41 -20.79 0.45
N GLY A 314 19.33 -21.58 0.46
CA GLY A 314 18.29 -21.55 -0.57
C GLY A 314 18.57 -22.42 -1.81
N THR A 315 19.74 -23.04 -1.90
CA THR A 315 20.07 -24.00 -2.97
C THR A 315 19.57 -25.41 -2.65
N LEU A 316 19.36 -26.24 -3.68
CA LEU A 316 18.81 -27.59 -3.51
C LEU A 316 19.94 -28.62 -3.41
N ASN A 317 19.96 -29.39 -2.32
CA ASN A 317 20.82 -30.54 -2.18
C ASN A 317 20.23 -31.75 -2.94
N HIS A 318 20.98 -32.40 -3.84
CA HIS A 318 20.45 -33.49 -4.65
C HIS A 318 20.65 -34.89 -4.05
N ALA A 319 21.90 -35.36 -3.96
CA ALA A 319 22.17 -36.80 -3.86
C ALA A 319 22.61 -37.29 -2.47
N GLY A 320 23.50 -36.57 -1.80
CA GLY A 320 24.14 -36.99 -0.55
C GLY A 320 23.66 -36.21 0.68
N ARG A 321 23.77 -36.83 1.86
CA ARG A 321 23.59 -36.12 3.13
C ARG A 321 24.79 -35.22 3.37
N LEU A 322 24.55 -33.96 3.70
CA LEU A 322 25.57 -32.99 4.07
C LEU A 322 25.41 -32.63 5.55
N VAL A 323 26.54 -32.51 6.25
CA VAL A 323 26.63 -31.83 7.54
C VAL A 323 27.42 -30.57 7.30
N LEU A 324 26.83 -29.41 7.60
CA LEU A 324 27.42 -28.11 7.33
C LEU A 324 27.48 -27.25 8.59
N GLU A 325 28.49 -26.39 8.64
CA GLU A 325 28.61 -25.33 9.66
C GLU A 325 28.04 -24.04 9.08
N ALA A 326 27.08 -23.43 9.78
CA ALA A 326 26.50 -22.16 9.39
C ALA A 326 27.55 -21.04 9.50
N THR A 327 27.74 -20.28 8.44
CA THR A 327 28.69 -19.15 8.39
C THR A 327 27.98 -17.81 8.36
N HIS A 328 26.89 -17.70 7.60
CA HIS A 328 26.07 -16.50 7.51
C HIS A 328 24.60 -16.89 7.59
N VAL A 329 23.86 -16.24 8.48
CA VAL A 329 22.45 -16.50 8.76
C VAL A 329 21.65 -15.21 8.73
N GLY A 330 20.32 -15.31 8.61
CA GLY A 330 19.43 -14.15 8.65
C GLY A 330 19.74 -13.13 7.55
N GLU A 331 19.96 -11.87 7.94
CA GLU A 331 20.21 -10.75 7.02
C GLU A 331 21.56 -10.84 6.29
N GLU A 332 22.52 -11.58 6.84
CA GLU A 332 23.85 -11.71 6.23
C GLU A 332 23.92 -12.78 5.14
N ALA A 333 22.91 -13.66 5.07
CA ALA A 333 22.84 -14.75 4.11
C ALA A 333 22.75 -14.22 2.66
N PHE A 334 23.34 -14.95 1.72
CA PHE A 334 23.43 -14.62 0.30
C PHE A 334 22.06 -14.26 -0.29
N LEU A 335 21.04 -15.09 -0.02
CA LEU A 335 19.70 -14.87 -0.54
C LEU A 335 19.05 -13.61 0.06
N ALA A 336 19.32 -13.29 1.34
CA ALA A 336 18.84 -12.07 1.97
C ALA A 336 19.49 -10.82 1.34
N LYS A 337 20.82 -10.85 1.12
CA LYS A 337 21.55 -9.79 0.40
C LYS A 337 21.08 -9.63 -1.04
N MET A 338 20.84 -10.72 -1.75
CA MET A 338 20.35 -10.67 -3.13
C MET A 338 18.96 -10.04 -3.20
N VAL A 339 18.06 -10.42 -2.28
CA VAL A 339 16.74 -9.80 -2.15
C VAL A 339 16.86 -8.31 -1.83
N GLN A 340 17.74 -7.93 -0.90
CA GLN A 340 17.99 -6.53 -0.56
C GLN A 340 18.51 -5.72 -1.76
N LEU A 341 19.50 -6.22 -2.49
CA LEU A 341 20.03 -5.60 -3.70
C LEU A 341 18.97 -5.46 -4.80
N MET A 342 18.11 -6.46 -4.98
CA MET A 342 17.01 -6.38 -5.93
C MET A 342 15.95 -5.36 -5.50
N GLN A 343 15.63 -5.29 -4.21
CA GLN A 343 14.72 -4.28 -3.67
C GLN A 343 15.29 -2.87 -3.82
N GLU A 344 16.59 -2.68 -3.61
CA GLU A 344 17.30 -1.43 -3.86
C GLU A 344 17.23 -1.02 -5.34
N ALA A 345 17.46 -1.95 -6.25
CA ALA A 345 17.37 -1.68 -7.70
C ALA A 345 15.94 -1.32 -8.14
N GLN A 346 14.93 -2.03 -7.62
CA GLN A 346 13.51 -1.76 -7.92
C GLN A 346 12.94 -0.54 -7.18
N GLY A 347 13.60 -0.09 -6.10
CA GLY A 347 13.23 1.09 -5.31
C GLY A 347 13.52 2.42 -6.01
N SER A 348 14.24 2.40 -7.13
CA SER A 348 14.51 3.61 -7.90
C SER A 348 13.24 4.15 -8.56
N LYS A 349 12.91 5.40 -8.19
CA LYS A 349 11.65 6.09 -8.53
C LYS A 349 11.32 5.99 -10.01
N VAL A 350 10.16 5.43 -10.37
CA VAL A 350 9.69 5.42 -11.76
C VAL A 350 9.35 6.87 -12.18
N PRO A 351 10.07 7.47 -13.16
CA PRO A 351 9.98 8.91 -13.46
C PRO A 351 8.60 9.35 -13.96
N ILE A 352 7.84 8.45 -14.57
CA ILE A 352 6.52 8.79 -15.13
C ILE A 352 5.48 9.12 -14.05
N GLN A 353 5.62 8.55 -12.85
CA GLN A 353 4.66 8.75 -11.77
C GLN A 353 4.85 10.09 -11.05
N GLN A 354 6.09 10.55 -10.93
CA GLN A 354 6.38 11.89 -10.37
C GLN A 354 5.72 13.00 -11.21
N MET A 355 5.59 12.78 -12.52
CA MET A 355 4.95 13.72 -13.42
C MET A 355 3.45 13.83 -13.17
N ALA A 356 2.75 12.70 -13.02
CA ALA A 356 1.31 12.67 -12.73
C ALA A 356 0.97 13.37 -11.39
N ASP A 357 1.77 13.15 -10.36
CA ASP A 357 1.56 13.78 -9.05
C ASP A 357 1.88 15.28 -9.07
N ARG A 358 2.87 15.70 -9.85
CA ARG A 358 3.16 17.13 -10.04
C ARG A 358 2.01 17.84 -10.75
N ILE A 359 1.43 17.23 -11.78
CA ILE A 359 0.25 17.77 -12.48
C ILE A 359 -0.91 17.91 -11.50
N THR A 360 -1.20 16.87 -10.71
CA THR A 360 -2.29 16.88 -9.73
C THR A 360 -2.12 17.99 -8.68
N GLY A 361 -0.89 18.20 -8.21
CA GLY A 361 -0.56 19.23 -7.23
C GLY A 361 -0.84 20.67 -7.68
N TYR A 362 -0.77 20.95 -8.99
CA TYR A 362 -1.16 22.26 -9.54
C TYR A 362 -2.62 22.30 -10.00
N PHE A 363 -3.10 21.21 -10.59
CA PHE A 363 -4.44 21.12 -11.17
C PHE A 363 -5.54 21.26 -10.11
N VAL A 364 -5.41 20.57 -8.98
CA VAL A 364 -6.46 20.59 -7.94
C VAL A 364 -6.64 21.99 -7.33
N PRO A 365 -5.58 22.70 -6.87
CA PRO A 365 -5.73 24.08 -6.40
C PRO A 365 -6.28 25.03 -7.46
N ALA A 366 -5.87 24.88 -8.73
CA ALA A 366 -6.35 25.73 -9.82
C ALA A 366 -7.86 25.56 -10.05
N VAL A 367 -8.37 24.32 -10.07
CA VAL A 367 -9.80 24.04 -10.23
C VAL A 367 -10.60 24.54 -9.04
N VAL A 368 -10.10 24.33 -7.81
CA VAL A 368 -10.75 24.86 -6.59
C VAL A 368 -10.78 26.40 -6.61
N GLY A 369 -9.67 27.04 -6.99
CA GLY A 369 -9.59 28.49 -7.14
C GLY A 369 -10.56 29.02 -8.19
N LEU A 370 -10.68 28.35 -9.34
CA LEU A 370 -11.64 28.71 -10.38
C LEU A 370 -13.08 28.52 -9.93
N ALA A 371 -13.38 27.46 -9.17
CA ALA A 371 -14.71 27.22 -8.62
C ALA A 371 -15.10 28.31 -7.61
N LEU A 372 -14.19 28.68 -6.70
CA LEU A 372 -14.41 29.76 -5.74
C LEU A 372 -14.52 31.13 -6.41
N LEU A 373 -13.71 31.39 -7.44
CA LEU A 373 -13.79 32.60 -8.25
C LEU A 373 -15.13 32.68 -8.97
N THR A 374 -15.55 31.60 -9.63
CA THR A 374 -16.86 31.52 -10.29
C THR A 374 -17.99 31.77 -9.29
N PHE A 375 -17.94 31.08 -8.14
CA PHE A 375 -18.91 31.29 -7.08
C PHE A 375 -18.95 32.74 -6.60
N GLY A 376 -17.78 33.37 -6.37
CA GLY A 376 -17.68 34.75 -5.93
C GLY A 376 -18.22 35.74 -6.96
N LEU A 377 -17.86 35.58 -8.24
CA LEU A 377 -18.38 36.43 -9.32
C LEU A 377 -19.91 36.34 -9.42
N TRP A 378 -20.47 35.14 -9.35
CA TRP A 378 -21.93 34.97 -9.36
C TRP A 378 -22.59 35.47 -8.07
N TYR A 379 -21.94 35.34 -6.92
CA TYR A 379 -22.50 35.82 -5.66
C TYR A 379 -22.58 37.34 -5.57
N PHE A 380 -21.57 38.05 -6.09
CA PHE A 380 -21.49 39.52 -6.00
C PHE A 380 -22.04 40.26 -7.22
N ASP A 381 -21.95 39.69 -8.42
CA ASP A 381 -22.22 40.37 -9.70
C ASP A 381 -23.26 39.65 -10.59
N ALA A 382 -24.10 38.78 -10.01
CA ALA A 382 -25.13 38.03 -10.73
C ALA A 382 -26.03 38.89 -11.64
N GLU A 383 -26.37 40.11 -11.22
CA GLU A 383 -27.24 41.00 -12.00
C GLU A 383 -26.55 41.62 -13.22
N GLN A 384 -25.21 41.78 -13.20
CA GLN A 384 -24.44 42.35 -14.30
C GLN A 384 -23.92 41.29 -15.29
N MET A 385 -23.77 40.05 -14.84
CA MET A 385 -23.22 38.94 -15.63
C MET A 385 -24.25 38.22 -16.52
N LEU A 386 -25.56 38.48 -16.38
CA LEU A 386 -26.57 38.04 -17.33
C LEU A 386 -26.44 38.87 -18.63
N PRO A 387 -25.90 38.33 -19.74
CA PRO A 387 -25.68 39.11 -20.97
C PRO A 387 -26.99 39.33 -21.74
N LEU A 388 -28.11 38.86 -21.20
CA LEU A 388 -29.44 39.10 -21.70
C LEU A 388 -30.16 39.85 -20.59
N GLY A 389 -30.28 41.17 -20.77
CA GLY A 389 -31.15 42.00 -19.95
C GLY A 389 -32.56 41.40 -19.83
N PRO A 390 -33.43 41.95 -18.96
CA PRO A 390 -34.72 41.35 -18.67
C PRO A 390 -35.46 41.01 -19.97
N ILE A 391 -35.63 39.72 -20.24
CA ILE A 391 -36.47 39.24 -21.33
C ILE A 391 -37.88 39.68 -20.95
N SER A 392 -38.28 40.83 -21.48
CA SER A 392 -39.59 41.46 -21.33
C SER A 392 -40.10 41.60 -19.88
N GLY A 393 -39.75 42.72 -19.23
CA GLY A 393 -40.66 43.41 -18.30
C GLY A 393 -41.07 42.71 -17.01
N LYS A 394 -40.36 41.70 -16.52
CA LYS A 394 -40.60 41.12 -15.18
C LYS A 394 -39.35 41.21 -14.32
N THR A 395 -39.39 42.09 -13.32
CA THR A 395 -38.41 42.15 -12.23
C THR A 395 -38.36 40.81 -11.51
N ILE A 396 -37.21 40.14 -11.57
CA ILE A 396 -36.95 38.92 -10.80
C ILE A 396 -36.69 39.36 -9.36
N SER A 397 -37.63 39.09 -8.45
CA SER A 397 -37.44 39.33 -7.01
C SER A 397 -36.73 38.12 -6.38
N PRO A 398 -35.87 38.32 -5.36
CA PRO A 398 -35.19 37.23 -4.66
C PRO A 398 -36.22 36.43 -3.86
N GLY A 399 -36.71 35.33 -4.45
CA GLY A 399 -37.70 34.44 -3.81
C GLY A 399 -38.66 33.75 -4.79
N SER A 400 -38.71 34.13 -6.06
CA SER A 400 -39.64 33.57 -7.05
C SER A 400 -38.95 32.86 -8.22
N ILE A 401 -37.95 32.00 -7.94
CA ILE A 401 -37.39 31.13 -8.98
C ILE A 401 -38.41 30.00 -9.26
N ARG A 402 -39.30 30.24 -10.23
CA ARG A 402 -40.02 29.15 -10.91
C ARG A 402 -39.22 28.73 -12.14
N ILE A 403 -38.80 27.47 -12.17
CA ILE A 403 -37.94 26.85 -13.20
C ILE A 403 -38.62 26.77 -14.58
N SER A 404 -39.90 27.13 -14.71
CA SER A 404 -40.67 27.09 -15.95
C SER A 404 -40.28 28.13 -17.01
N LEU A 405 -39.25 28.95 -16.79
CA LEU A 405 -38.86 30.06 -17.69
C LEU A 405 -37.64 29.76 -18.58
N LEU A 406 -37.03 28.59 -18.47
CA LEU A 406 -35.80 28.23 -19.20
C LEU A 406 -36.03 27.54 -20.56
N TRP A 407 -37.28 27.25 -20.95
CA TRP A 407 -37.57 26.37 -22.10
C TRP A 407 -38.60 26.90 -23.11
N ASP A 408 -38.69 28.21 -23.32
CA ASP A 408 -39.43 28.77 -24.47
C ASP A 408 -38.44 29.36 -25.49
N TRP A 409 -37.97 28.54 -26.42
CA TRP A 409 -37.25 28.99 -27.63
C TRP A 409 -38.18 28.84 -28.85
N PRO A 410 -38.85 29.90 -29.33
CA PRO A 410 -39.84 29.78 -30.41
C PRO A 410 -39.24 29.80 -31.83
N HIS A 411 -37.92 29.74 -32.02
CA HIS A 411 -37.32 29.83 -33.35
C HIS A 411 -36.19 28.83 -33.55
N LEU A 412 -36.54 27.61 -33.93
CA LEU A 412 -35.71 26.65 -34.69
C LEU A 412 -36.67 25.66 -35.36
N ILE A 413 -37.23 26.07 -36.49
CA ILE A 413 -37.73 25.19 -37.56
C ILE A 413 -36.62 25.13 -38.61
#